data_AF-A0A397TF90-F1
#
_entry.id   AF-A0A397TF90-F1
#
_cell.length_a   1.000
_cell.length_b   1.000
_cell.length_c   1.000
_cell.angle_alpha   90.00
_cell.angle_beta   90.00
_cell.angle_gamma   90.00
#
_symmetry.space_group_name_H-M   'P 1'
#
loop_
_entity.id
_entity.type
_entity.pdbx_description
1 polymer ?
#
loop_
_entity_poly.entity_id
_entity_poly.type
_entity_poly.pdbx_seq_one_letter_code
_entity_poly.pdbx_strand_id
1 'polypeptide(L)'
;MAARTQIATCCFCIKLRAGVVIISFIWLIYGIFETVPNSFIIISSNSVQNVYSYINEFLIPITVFYGLITIGAAFGLFVVTCKNTPKMMLIYSKVAYVIAGAEIISRLLVISLIIMYRSRFFDECTQSIDNVSSRIEFSVDACNQGYIFSLTFSIAFAVVTILSTVYFAMVIASYAYKKKEAAKNSYDETDETDDL
;
A
#
# COMPACT_ATOMS: atom_id res chain seq x y z
N MET A 1 20.20 20.12 -26.74
CA MET A 1 19.08 19.20 -27.03
C MET A 1 18.97 18.23 -25.86
N ALA A 2 18.15 18.55 -24.86
CA ALA A 2 17.87 17.68 -23.72
C ALA A 2 16.35 17.58 -23.61
N ALA A 3 15.82 16.41 -23.95
CA ALA A 3 14.39 16.14 -23.90
C ALA A 3 13.97 16.10 -22.43
N ARG A 4 13.47 17.23 -21.90
CA ARG A 4 12.65 17.24 -20.69
C ARG A 4 11.36 16.53 -21.03
N THR A 5 11.16 15.35 -20.48
CA THR A 5 9.87 14.66 -20.48
C THR A 5 8.88 15.51 -19.68
N GLN A 6 8.24 16.47 -20.35
CA GLN A 6 7.07 17.16 -19.85
C GLN A 6 5.97 16.11 -19.81
N ILE A 7 5.74 15.53 -18.63
CA ILE A 7 4.55 14.74 -18.37
C ILE A 7 3.38 15.68 -18.65
N ALA A 8 2.65 15.33 -19.71
CA ALA A 8 1.64 16.13 -20.34
C ALA A 8 0.66 16.73 -19.35
N THR A 9 0.34 18.00 -19.62
CA THR A 9 -0.90 18.69 -19.29
C THR A 9 -2.09 17.77 -19.57
N CYS A 10 -2.49 16.98 -18.57
CA CYS A 10 -3.71 16.19 -18.63
C CYS A 10 -4.73 16.78 -17.67
N CYS A 11 -5.86 17.14 -18.26
CA CYS A 11 -6.96 17.93 -17.73
C CYS A 11 -7.79 17.15 -16.68
N PHE A 12 -7.25 16.97 -15.47
CA PHE A 12 -8.07 16.57 -14.32
C PHE A 12 -7.97 17.68 -13.27
N CYS A 13 -8.95 18.59 -13.27
CA CYS A 13 -9.06 19.77 -12.41
C CYS A 13 -9.35 19.43 -10.93
N ILE A 14 -8.76 18.37 -10.39
CA ILE A 14 -8.66 18.22 -8.95
C ILE A 14 -7.51 19.12 -8.51
N LYS A 15 -7.80 20.14 -7.69
CA LYS A 15 -6.74 20.93 -7.05
C LYS A 15 -5.70 19.95 -6.49
N LEU A 16 -4.43 20.05 -6.90
CA LEU A 16 -3.39 19.08 -6.58
C LEU A 16 -3.31 18.78 -5.06
N ARG A 17 -3.65 19.79 -4.24
CA ARG A 17 -3.89 19.67 -2.80
C ARG A 17 -4.98 18.66 -2.42
N ALA A 18 -6.16 18.74 -3.03
CA ALA A 18 -7.27 17.81 -2.78
C ALA A 18 -6.91 16.38 -3.19
N GLY A 19 -6.17 16.20 -4.29
CA GLY A 19 -5.65 14.89 -4.68
C GLY A 19 -4.77 14.27 -3.60
N VAL A 20 -3.83 15.05 -3.04
CA VAL A 20 -2.96 14.57 -1.96
C VAL A 20 -3.73 14.26 -0.66
N VAL A 21 -4.77 15.04 -0.34
CA VAL A 21 -5.66 14.74 0.81
C VAL A 21 -6.37 13.41 0.59
N ILE A 22 -7.00 13.22 -0.57
CA ILE A 22 -7.74 11.98 -0.90
C ILE A 22 -6.81 10.77 -0.84
N ILE A 23 -5.62 10.87 -1.45
CA ILE A 23 -4.61 9.80 -1.43
C ILE A 23 -4.22 9.43 0.01
N SER A 24 -3.90 10.44 0.83
CA SER A 24 -3.50 10.21 2.23
C SER A 24 -4.64 9.56 3.04
N PHE A 25 -5.89 9.94 2.74
CA PHE A 25 -7.07 9.36 3.37
C PHE A 25 -7.32 7.90 2.94
N ILE A 26 -7.13 7.58 1.67
CA ILE A 26 -7.22 6.21 1.14
C ILE A 26 -6.17 5.32 1.83
N TRP A 27 -4.91 5.75 1.91
CA TRP A 27 -3.87 4.98 2.62
C TRP A 27 -4.17 4.82 4.11
N LEU A 28 -4.78 5.82 4.75
CA LEU A 28 -5.15 5.76 6.15
C LEU A 28 -6.28 4.75 6.40
N ILE A 29 -7.35 4.78 5.60
CA ILE A 29 -8.43 3.79 5.70
C ILE A 29 -7.90 2.39 5.42
N TYR A 30 -7.09 2.24 4.37
CA TYR A 30 -6.50 0.97 3.98
C TYR A 30 -5.63 0.39 5.09
N GLY A 31 -4.70 1.18 5.63
CA GLY A 31 -3.83 0.75 6.72
C GLY A 31 -4.60 0.37 8.00
N ILE A 32 -5.68 1.09 8.35
CA ILE A 32 -6.54 0.72 9.48
C ILE A 32 -7.27 -0.59 9.21
N PHE A 33 -7.85 -0.75 8.02
CA PHE A 33 -8.59 -1.95 7.64
C PHE A 33 -7.72 -3.21 7.66
N GLU A 34 -6.44 -3.09 7.36
CA GLU A 34 -5.48 -4.20 7.47
C GLU A 34 -5.00 -4.39 8.92
N THR A 35 -4.73 -3.31 9.66
CA THR A 35 -4.14 -3.41 11.01
C THR A 35 -5.14 -3.96 12.04
N VAL A 36 -6.41 -3.51 12.01
CA VAL A 36 -7.39 -3.83 13.05
C VAL A 36 -7.78 -5.32 13.08
N PRO A 37 -8.15 -5.97 11.96
CA PRO A 37 -8.49 -7.40 11.96
C PRO A 37 -7.29 -8.27 12.31
N ASN A 38 -6.10 -7.95 11.77
CA ASN A 38 -4.88 -8.69 12.07
C ASN A 38 -4.51 -8.59 13.57
N SER A 39 -4.65 -7.40 14.17
CA SER A 39 -4.45 -7.21 15.61
C SER A 39 -5.46 -8.00 16.43
N PHE A 40 -6.74 -8.02 16.01
CA PHE A 40 -7.78 -8.78 16.68
C PHE A 40 -7.50 -10.28 16.65
N ILE A 41 -7.06 -10.82 15.50
CA ILE A 41 -6.69 -12.23 15.34
C ILE A 41 -5.52 -12.60 16.27
N ILE A 42 -4.50 -11.75 16.35
CA ILE A 42 -3.34 -11.98 17.25
C ILE A 42 -3.80 -12.06 18.71
N ILE A 43 -4.67 -11.15 19.14
CA ILE A 43 -5.16 -11.10 20.53
C ILE A 43 -6.10 -12.27 20.84
N SER A 44 -6.95 -12.68 19.89
CA SER A 44 -7.91 -13.77 20.08
C SER A 44 -7.31 -15.17 19.88
N SER A 45 -6.10 -15.29 19.31
CA SER A 45 -5.45 -16.59 19.05
C SER A 45 -5.15 -17.42 20.32
N ASN A 46 -5.31 -16.85 21.52
CA ASN A 46 -5.18 -17.59 22.78
C ASN A 46 -6.43 -18.41 23.17
N SER A 47 -7.56 -18.31 22.45
CA SER A 47 -8.82 -18.98 22.87
C SER A 47 -9.45 -19.94 21.86
N VAL A 48 -9.01 -20.00 20.61
CA VAL A 48 -9.59 -20.88 19.58
C VAL A 48 -8.47 -21.44 18.71
N GLN A 49 -8.45 -22.76 18.50
CA GLN A 49 -7.63 -23.43 17.47
C GLN A 49 -8.00 -22.85 16.10
N ASN A 50 -7.36 -21.75 15.73
CA ASN A 50 -7.60 -21.08 14.45
C ASN A 50 -6.87 -21.87 13.35
N VAL A 51 -7.61 -22.14 12.27
CA VAL A 51 -7.16 -22.77 11.01
C VAL A 51 -5.95 -22.02 10.38
N TYR A 52 -5.62 -20.83 10.89
CA TYR A 52 -4.54 -19.96 10.44
C TYR A 52 -3.29 -19.95 11.35
N SER A 53 -3.14 -20.90 12.26
CA SER A 53 -1.97 -20.99 13.17
C SER A 53 -0.62 -20.96 12.43
N TYR A 54 -0.56 -21.40 11.16
CA TYR A 54 0.66 -21.37 10.35
C TYR A 54 1.03 -19.98 9.81
N ILE A 55 0.12 -19.00 9.89
CA ILE A 55 0.34 -17.61 9.45
C ILE A 55 0.66 -16.69 10.64
N ASN A 56 0.45 -17.14 11.88
CA ASN A 56 0.64 -16.32 13.09
C ASN A 56 2.04 -15.68 13.17
N GLU A 57 3.08 -16.39 12.76
CA GLU A 57 4.45 -15.86 12.73
C GLU A 57 4.61 -14.69 11.73
N PHE A 58 3.81 -14.67 10.67
CA PHE A 58 3.80 -13.60 9.66
C PHE A 58 2.80 -12.48 10.00
N LEU A 59 1.77 -12.76 10.80
CA LEU A 59 0.77 -11.76 11.18
C LEU A 59 1.37 -10.59 11.96
N ILE A 60 2.30 -10.86 12.89
CA ILE A 60 2.95 -9.83 13.71
C ILE A 60 3.70 -8.80 12.83
N PRO A 61 4.68 -9.20 11.98
CA PRO A 61 5.40 -8.25 11.15
C PRO A 61 4.46 -7.54 10.15
N ILE A 62 3.49 -8.24 9.56
CA ILE A 62 2.50 -7.65 8.65
C ILE A 62 1.71 -6.53 9.36
N THR A 63 1.25 -6.78 10.58
CA THR A 63 0.52 -5.80 11.39
C THR A 63 1.37 -4.57 11.69
N VAL A 64 2.65 -4.76 12.03
CA VAL A 64 3.60 -3.66 12.28
C VAL A 64 3.81 -2.82 11.02
N PHE A 65 3.99 -3.45 9.85
CA PHE A 65 4.15 -2.75 8.58
C PHE A 65 2.93 -1.89 8.23
N TYR A 66 1.72 -2.44 8.33
CA TYR A 66 0.51 -1.67 8.06
C TYR A 66 0.27 -0.57 9.10
N GLY A 67 0.64 -0.79 10.36
CA GLY A 67 0.62 0.26 11.39
C GLY A 67 1.53 1.44 11.05
N LEU A 68 2.75 1.17 10.56
CA LEU A 68 3.67 2.22 10.10
C LEU A 68 3.12 2.98 8.88
N ILE A 69 2.45 2.29 7.95
CA ILE A 69 1.77 2.93 6.81
C ILE A 69 0.66 3.86 7.32
N THR A 70 -0.16 3.43 8.28
CA THR A 70 -1.21 4.27 8.89
C THR A 70 -0.62 5.53 9.54
N ILE A 71 0.47 5.40 10.29
CA ILE A 71 1.16 6.55 10.91
C ILE A 71 1.68 7.51 9.84
N GLY A 72 2.31 6.98 8.79
CA GLY A 72 2.81 7.78 7.67
C GLY A 72 1.71 8.51 6.90
N ALA A 73 0.55 7.85 6.71
CA ALA A 73 -0.63 8.44 6.08
C ALA A 73 -1.26 9.54 6.96
N ALA A 74 -1.34 9.32 8.27
CA ALA A 74 -1.83 10.32 9.23
C ALA A 74 -0.92 11.55 9.28
N PHE A 75 0.40 11.34 9.30
CA PHE A 75 1.39 12.41 9.17
C PHE A 75 1.20 13.20 7.86
N GLY A 76 1.01 12.49 6.75
CA GLY A 76 0.71 13.09 5.45
C GLY A 76 -0.51 13.99 5.48
N LEU A 77 -1.61 13.49 6.05
CA LEU A 77 -2.84 14.24 6.20
C LEU A 77 -2.62 15.51 7.03
N PHE A 78 -1.92 15.40 8.17
CA PHE A 78 -1.57 16.54 9.02
C PHE A 78 -0.72 17.59 8.32
N VAL A 79 0.28 17.17 7.53
CA VAL A 79 1.13 18.10 6.75
C VAL A 79 0.31 18.86 5.71
N VAL A 80 -0.65 18.20 5.06
CA VAL A 80 -1.46 18.81 3.99
C VAL A 80 -2.54 19.74 4.53
N THR A 81 -3.11 19.42 5.70
CA THR A 81 -4.21 20.20 6.31
C THR A 81 -3.68 21.32 7.21
N CYS A 82 -2.78 21.02 8.14
CA CYS A 82 -2.38 21.93 9.23
C CYS A 82 -1.03 22.61 9.00
N LYS A 83 -0.01 21.87 8.55
CA LYS A 83 1.38 22.36 8.44
C LYS A 83 1.83 22.45 6.98
N ASN A 84 0.95 22.99 6.14
CA ASN A 84 1.11 23.06 4.69
C ASN A 84 2.23 24.06 4.33
N THR A 85 3.49 23.68 4.52
CA THR A 85 4.71 24.43 4.16
C THR A 85 5.54 23.62 3.13
N PRO A 86 6.42 24.24 2.32
CA PRO A 86 7.23 23.52 1.33
C PRO A 86 8.19 22.51 1.98
N LYS A 87 8.81 22.87 3.11
CA LYS A 87 9.74 21.97 3.85
C LYS A 87 9.03 20.71 4.34
N MET A 88 7.87 20.84 5.00
CA MET A 88 7.11 19.69 5.50
C MET A 88 6.57 18.80 4.37
N MET A 89 6.17 19.40 3.24
CA MET A 89 5.73 18.64 2.07
C MET A 89 6.83 17.81 1.43
N LEU A 90 8.07 18.31 1.40
CA LEU A 90 9.21 17.53 0.91
C LEU A 90 9.51 16.33 1.81
N ILE A 91 9.40 16.51 3.13
CA ILE A 91 9.52 15.40 4.10
C ILE A 91 8.43 14.37 3.83
N TYR A 92 7.17 14.81 3.69
CA TYR A 92 6.07 13.90 3.39
C TYR A 92 6.26 13.15 2.07
N SER A 93 6.75 13.81 1.01
CA SER A 93 7.11 13.14 -0.25
C SER A 93 8.11 12.00 -0.05
N LYS A 94 9.13 12.19 0.80
CA LYS A 94 10.09 11.11 1.13
C LYS A 94 9.41 9.96 1.88
N VAL A 95 8.55 10.28 2.85
CA VAL A 95 7.74 9.27 3.57
C VAL A 95 6.84 8.49 2.62
N ALA A 96 6.20 9.18 1.65
CA ALA A 96 5.33 8.54 0.65
C ALA A 96 6.08 7.54 -0.24
N TYR A 97 7.34 7.82 -0.61
CA TYR A 97 8.18 6.85 -1.31
C TYR A 97 8.55 5.65 -0.46
N VAL A 98 8.78 5.85 0.85
CA VAL A 98 9.02 4.74 1.79
C VAL A 98 7.78 3.86 1.92
N ILE A 99 6.59 4.46 2.05
CA ILE A 99 5.30 3.74 2.05
C ILE A 99 5.13 2.93 0.76
N ALA A 100 5.37 3.55 -0.40
CA ALA A 100 5.27 2.88 -1.68
C ALA A 100 6.22 1.68 -1.80
N GLY A 101 7.48 1.85 -1.38
CA GLY A 101 8.46 0.77 -1.35
C GLY A 101 8.05 -0.37 -0.41
N ALA A 102 7.55 -0.03 0.79
CA ALA A 102 7.06 -1.02 1.74
C ALA A 102 5.86 -1.80 1.20
N GLU A 103 4.89 -1.15 0.55
CA GLU A 103 3.77 -1.84 -0.08
C GLU A 103 4.22 -2.80 -1.20
N ILE A 104 5.15 -2.38 -2.05
CA ILE A 104 5.68 -3.23 -3.12
C ILE A 104 6.30 -4.50 -2.52
N ILE A 105 7.16 -4.35 -1.51
CA ILE A 105 7.80 -5.47 -0.83
C ILE A 105 6.76 -6.39 -0.19
N SER A 106 5.78 -5.83 0.53
CA SER A 106 4.70 -6.61 1.16
C SER A 106 3.91 -7.43 0.15
N ARG A 107 3.57 -6.86 -1.03
CA ARG A 107 2.87 -7.60 -2.10
C ARG A 107 3.71 -8.74 -2.66
N LEU A 108 5.01 -8.53 -2.85
CA LEU A 108 5.93 -9.59 -3.29
C LEU A 108 6.05 -10.71 -2.25
N LEU A 109 6.08 -10.36 -0.96
CA LEU A 109 6.11 -11.34 0.12
C LEU A 109 4.85 -12.19 0.16
N VAL A 110 3.65 -11.58 0.02
CA VAL A 110 2.38 -12.33 0.00
C VAL A 110 2.35 -13.31 -1.17
N ILE A 111 2.75 -12.89 -2.38
CA ILE A 111 2.83 -13.80 -3.54
C ILE A 111 3.82 -14.94 -3.26
N SER A 112 4.98 -14.61 -2.69
CA SER A 112 6.00 -15.61 -2.33
C SER A 112 5.48 -16.62 -1.31
N LEU A 113 4.70 -16.18 -0.32
CA LEU A 113 4.06 -17.05 0.67
C LEU A 113 3.05 -17.99 0.02
N ILE A 114 2.19 -17.49 -0.88
CA ILE A 114 1.21 -18.34 -1.59
C ILE A 114 1.94 -19.44 -2.38
N ILE A 115 3.03 -19.10 -3.06
CA ILE A 115 3.83 -20.07 -3.82
C ILE A 115 4.52 -21.08 -2.89
N MET A 116 5.14 -20.60 -1.81
CA MET A 116 5.88 -21.45 -0.86
C MET A 116 4.97 -22.40 -0.10
N TYR A 117 3.76 -21.97 0.27
CA TYR A 117 2.78 -22.77 1.01
C TYR A 117 1.89 -23.62 0.10
N ARG A 118 2.18 -23.70 -1.21
CA ARG A 118 1.43 -24.51 -2.16
C ARG A 118 1.26 -25.96 -1.67
N SER A 119 2.34 -26.62 -1.26
CA SER A 119 2.26 -28.03 -0.84
C SER A 119 1.33 -28.24 0.36
N ARG A 120 1.49 -27.44 1.42
CA ARG A 120 0.61 -27.52 2.60
C ARG A 120 -0.85 -27.20 2.28
N PHE A 121 -1.09 -26.22 1.42
CA PHE A 121 -2.46 -25.90 0.97
C PHE A 121 -3.11 -27.10 0.28
N PHE A 122 -2.37 -27.79 -0.59
CA PHE A 122 -2.86 -29.00 -1.25
C PHE A 122 -3.11 -30.13 -0.24
N ASP A 123 -2.18 -30.38 0.68
CA ASP A 123 -2.31 -31.44 1.68
C ASP A 123 -3.56 -31.24 2.57
N GLU A 124 -3.75 -30.01 3.10
CA GLU A 124 -4.91 -29.66 3.92
C GLU A 124 -6.22 -29.68 3.14
N CYS A 125 -6.20 -29.22 1.88
CA CYS A 125 -7.37 -29.19 1.02
C CYS A 125 -7.82 -30.61 0.63
N THR A 126 -6.89 -31.48 0.21
CA THR A 126 -7.18 -32.88 -0.10
C THR A 126 -7.69 -33.61 1.14
N GLN A 127 -7.05 -33.43 2.30
CA GLN A 127 -7.51 -34.03 3.56
C GLN A 127 -8.93 -33.58 3.95
N SER A 128 -9.25 -32.29 3.76
CA SER A 128 -10.58 -31.75 4.05
C SER A 128 -11.66 -32.33 3.13
N ILE A 129 -11.37 -32.48 1.84
CA ILE A 129 -12.34 -33.03 0.86
C ILE A 129 -12.49 -34.54 1.03
N ASP A 130 -11.41 -35.29 1.31
CA ASP A 130 -11.46 -36.74 1.52
C ASP A 130 -12.34 -37.11 2.73
N ASN A 131 -12.40 -36.24 3.75
CA ASN A 131 -13.31 -36.39 4.89
C ASN A 131 -14.80 -36.22 4.52
N VAL A 132 -15.10 -35.55 3.40
CA VAL A 132 -16.46 -35.24 2.93
C VAL A 132 -16.87 -36.13 1.74
N SER A 133 -15.92 -36.58 0.94
CA SER A 133 -16.15 -37.28 -0.34
C SER A 133 -15.00 -38.25 -0.63
N SER A 134 -15.32 -39.51 -0.88
CA SER A 134 -14.34 -40.58 -1.19
C SER A 134 -13.75 -40.53 -2.62
N ARG A 135 -14.06 -39.50 -3.43
CA ARG A 135 -13.55 -39.35 -4.80
C ARG A 135 -12.28 -38.49 -4.85
N ILE A 136 -11.13 -39.16 -4.83
CA ILE A 136 -9.78 -38.58 -4.83
C ILE A 136 -9.48 -37.72 -6.08
N GLU A 137 -9.96 -38.12 -7.26
CA GLU A 137 -9.67 -37.38 -8.50
C GLU A 137 -10.40 -36.03 -8.55
N PHE A 138 -11.58 -35.94 -7.93
CA PHE A 138 -12.35 -34.70 -7.81
C PHE A 138 -11.75 -33.73 -6.78
N SER A 139 -11.13 -34.25 -5.71
CA SER A 139 -10.55 -33.42 -4.65
C SER A 139 -9.31 -32.66 -5.14
N VAL A 140 -8.42 -33.31 -5.89
CA VAL A 140 -7.19 -32.70 -6.43
C VAL A 140 -7.50 -31.55 -7.40
N ASP A 141 -8.47 -31.73 -8.30
CA ASP A 141 -8.83 -30.72 -9.30
C ASP A 141 -9.47 -29.48 -8.67
N ALA A 142 -10.37 -29.67 -7.70
CA ALA A 142 -10.99 -28.57 -6.96
C ALA A 142 -9.95 -27.76 -6.15
N CYS A 143 -9.02 -28.43 -5.49
CA CYS A 143 -7.94 -27.78 -4.74
C CYS A 143 -6.99 -27.01 -5.67
N ASN A 144 -6.64 -27.59 -6.82
CA ASN A 144 -5.81 -26.92 -7.82
C ASN A 144 -6.51 -25.68 -8.39
N GLN A 145 -7.80 -25.76 -8.69
CA GLN A 145 -8.58 -24.62 -9.15
C GLN A 145 -8.65 -23.51 -8.09
N GLY A 146 -8.87 -23.85 -6.83
CA GLY A 146 -8.86 -22.89 -5.71
C GLY A 146 -7.51 -22.20 -5.53
N TYR A 147 -6.42 -22.96 -5.61
CA TYR A 147 -5.06 -22.42 -5.56
C TYR A 147 -4.79 -21.46 -6.73
N ILE A 148 -5.11 -21.86 -7.96
CA ILE A 148 -4.92 -21.02 -9.16
C ILE A 148 -5.75 -19.73 -9.05
N PHE A 149 -6.99 -19.82 -8.59
CA PHE A 149 -7.85 -18.66 -8.38
C PHE A 149 -7.25 -17.69 -7.36
N SER A 150 -6.81 -18.21 -6.21
CA SER A 150 -6.17 -17.42 -5.13
C SER A 150 -4.88 -16.74 -5.59
N LEU A 151 -4.00 -17.47 -6.28
CA LEU A 151 -2.76 -16.94 -6.84
C LEU A 151 -3.03 -15.85 -7.88
N THR A 152 -3.96 -16.12 -8.81
CA THR A 152 -4.32 -15.17 -9.88
C THR A 152 -4.90 -13.89 -9.31
N PHE A 153 -5.82 -14.01 -8.35
CA PHE A 153 -6.39 -12.87 -7.65
C PHE A 153 -5.33 -12.05 -6.92
N SER A 154 -4.42 -12.72 -6.21
CA SER A 154 -3.34 -12.07 -5.46
C SER A 154 -2.36 -11.32 -6.38
N ILE A 155 -2.01 -11.90 -7.54
CA ILE A 155 -1.17 -11.25 -8.55
C ILE A 155 -1.89 -10.03 -9.15
N ALA A 156 -3.14 -10.19 -9.58
CA ALA A 156 -3.91 -9.10 -10.17
C ALA A 156 -4.07 -7.93 -9.19
N PHE A 157 -4.39 -8.25 -7.93
CA PHE A 157 -4.49 -7.27 -6.85
C PHE A 157 -3.16 -6.56 -6.60
N ALA A 158 -2.05 -7.30 -6.51
CA ALA A 158 -0.72 -6.73 -6.34
C ALA A 158 -0.36 -5.74 -7.45
N VAL A 159 -0.61 -6.08 -8.72
CA VAL A 159 -0.33 -5.19 -9.86
C VAL A 159 -1.10 -3.88 -9.72
N VAL A 160 -2.40 -3.96 -9.43
CA VAL A 160 -3.25 -2.76 -9.26
C VAL A 160 -2.78 -1.92 -8.09
N THR A 161 -2.46 -2.52 -6.94
CA THR A 161 -1.95 -1.81 -5.77
C THR A 161 -0.62 -1.13 -6.07
N ILE A 162 0.34 -1.83 -6.68
CA ILE A 162 1.67 -1.29 -6.98
C ILE A 162 1.56 -0.08 -7.92
N LEU A 163 0.79 -0.20 -8.99
CA LEU A 163 0.58 0.92 -9.93
C LEU A 163 -0.06 2.12 -9.22
N SER A 164 -1.07 1.87 -8.39
CA SER A 164 -1.77 2.92 -7.64
C SER A 164 -0.83 3.61 -6.65
N THR A 165 -0.03 2.85 -5.90
CA THR A 165 0.86 3.38 -4.86
C THR A 165 2.02 4.18 -5.45
N VAL A 166 2.58 3.70 -6.57
CA VAL A 166 3.62 4.43 -7.31
C VAL A 166 3.05 5.74 -7.87
N TYR A 167 1.85 5.69 -8.45
CA TYR A 167 1.14 6.89 -8.91
C TYR A 167 0.91 7.89 -7.77
N PHE A 168 0.45 7.41 -6.61
CA PHE A 168 0.22 8.24 -5.42
C PHE A 168 1.50 8.92 -4.93
N ALA A 169 2.60 8.18 -4.81
CA ALA A 169 3.90 8.75 -4.44
C ALA A 169 4.36 9.82 -5.44
N MET A 170 4.18 9.58 -6.74
CA MET A 170 4.51 10.58 -7.78
C MET A 170 3.65 11.85 -7.69
N VAL A 171 2.35 11.72 -7.40
CA VAL A 171 1.46 12.88 -7.22
C VAL A 171 1.88 13.71 -6.00
N ILE A 172 2.19 13.06 -4.88
CA ILE A 172 2.67 13.73 -3.65
C ILE A 172 4.00 14.43 -3.92
N ALA A 173 4.94 13.78 -4.59
CA ALA A 173 6.23 14.35 -4.94
C ALA A 173 6.10 15.56 -5.86
N SER A 174 5.24 15.46 -6.89
CA SER A 174 4.94 16.55 -7.81
C SER A 174 4.33 17.75 -7.08
N TYR A 175 3.44 17.50 -6.12
CA TYR A 175 2.85 18.57 -5.31
C TYR A 175 3.89 19.26 -4.41
N ALA A 176 4.75 18.48 -3.74
CA ALA A 176 5.81 19.01 -2.90
C ALA A 176 6.81 19.85 -3.70
N TYR A 177 7.17 19.40 -4.90
CA TYR A 177 8.11 20.11 -5.78
C TYR A 177 7.52 21.42 -6.30
N LYS A 178 6.30 21.42 -6.85
CA LYS A 178 5.62 22.65 -7.31
C LYS A 178 5.51 23.69 -6.20
N LYS A 179 5.30 23.23 -4.98
CA LYS A 179 5.21 24.11 -3.82
C LYS A 179 6.55 24.71 -3.41
N LYS A 180 7.64 23.95 -3.54
CA LYS A 180 9.00 24.44 -3.32
C LYS A 180 9.34 25.54 -4.33
N GLU A 181 9.00 25.35 -5.60
CA GLU A 181 9.22 26.34 -6.66
C GLU A 181 8.40 27.61 -6.43
N ALA A 182 7.11 27.48 -6.13
CA ALA A 182 6.26 28.63 -5.82
C ALA A 182 6.81 29.44 -4.63
N ALA A 183 7.34 28.77 -3.60
CA ALA A 183 7.97 29.45 -2.47
C ALA A 183 9.28 30.12 -2.87
N LYS A 184 10.09 29.54 -3.77
CA LYS A 184 11.34 30.15 -4.23
C LYS A 184 11.08 31.42 -5.02
N ASN A 185 10.14 31.37 -5.97
CA ASN A 185 9.80 32.51 -6.82
C ASN A 185 9.28 33.70 -6.01
N SER A 186 8.51 33.44 -4.94
CA SER A 186 8.06 34.52 -4.05
C SER A 186 9.19 35.18 -3.27
N TYR A 187 10.30 34.48 -2.98
CA TYR A 187 11.46 35.11 -2.33
C TYR A 187 12.26 35.98 -3.31
N ASP A 188 12.49 35.51 -4.55
CA ASP A 188 13.20 36.30 -5.58
C ASP A 188 12.44 37.61 -5.91
N GLU A 189 11.11 37.59 -6.01
CA GLU A 189 10.31 38.81 -6.26
C GLU A 189 10.40 39.85 -5.13
N THR A 190 10.64 39.42 -3.89
CA THR A 190 10.69 40.34 -2.74
C THR A 190 12.05 41.03 -2.62
N ASP A 191 13.15 40.33 -2.95
CA ASP A 191 14.50 40.90 -2.97
C ASP A 191 14.65 41.96 -4.09
N GLU A 192 14.03 41.76 -5.27
CA GLU A 192 14.07 42.75 -6.37
C GLU A 192 13.26 44.03 -6.07
N THR A 193 12.33 44.02 -5.12
CA THR A 193 11.51 45.21 -4.79
C THR A 193 12.10 46.07 -3.66
N ASP A 194 13.01 45.54 -2.85
CA ASP A 194 13.67 46.28 -1.77
C ASP A 194 14.92 47.07 -2.23
N ASP A 195 15.36 46.86 -3.48
CA ASP A 195 16.50 47.53 -4.12
C ASP A 195 16.12 48.75 -5.00
N LEU A 196 14.88 49.24 -4.95
CA LEU A 196 14.34 50.33 -5.80
C LEU A 196 13.74 51.48 -4.99
#